data_AF-A0A7C3M434-F1
#
_entry.id   AF-A0A7C3M434-F1
#
_cell.length_a   1.000
_cell.length_b   1.000
_cell.length_c   1.000
_cell.angle_alpha   90.00
_cell.angle_beta   90.00
_cell.angle_gamma   90.00
#
_symmetry.space_group_name_H-M   'P 1'
#
loop_
_entity.id
_entity.type
_entity.pdbx_description
1 polymer ?
#
loop_
_entity_poly.entity_id
_entity_poly.type
_entity_poly.pdbx_seq_one_letter_code
_entity_poly.pdbx_strand_id
1 'polypeptide(L)' 'MDRIPKEEILKWLEKLKKEMKNVRILNEKGKEALENVKAYMYDSNHFLKENNLFLALEAAIWAWAWFKISKELKLIE' A
#
# COMPACT_ATOMS: atom_id res chain seq x y z
N MET A 1 9.62 21.76 -11.04
CA MET A 1 9.79 20.69 -10.05
C MET A 1 8.45 20.02 -9.91
N ASP A 2 8.29 18.83 -10.48
CA ASP A 2 7.01 18.11 -10.46
C ASP A 2 6.60 17.88 -9.01
N ARG A 3 5.54 18.59 -8.58
CA ARG A 3 4.97 18.41 -7.25
C ARG A 3 4.04 17.22 -7.33
N ILE A 4 4.33 16.16 -6.57
CA ILE A 4 3.41 15.04 -6.39
C ILE A 4 2.15 15.59 -5.70
N PRO A 5 0.96 15.54 -6.32
CA PRO A 5 -0.25 16.00 -5.67
C PRO A 5 -0.60 15.07 -4.51
N LYS A 6 -0.88 15.65 -3.34
CA LYS A 6 -1.33 14.89 -2.15
C LYS A 6 -2.55 14.03 -2.46
N GLU A 7 -3.43 14.55 -3.31
CA GLU A 7 -4.68 13.94 -3.75
C GLU A 7 -4.44 12.65 -4.54
N GLU A 8 -3.36 12.59 -5.33
CA GLU A 8 -3.01 11.36 -6.06
C GLU A 8 -2.56 10.25 -5.11
N ILE A 9 -1.75 10.55 -4.09
CA ILE A 9 -1.35 9.56 -3.08
C ILE A 9 -2.59 9.01 -2.35
N LEU A 10 -3.49 9.90 -1.91
CA LEU A 10 -4.74 9.51 -1.25
C LEU A 10 -5.63 8.63 -2.13
N LYS A 11 -5.79 8.99 -3.41
CA LYS A 11 -6.56 8.21 -4.39
C LYS A 11 -5.99 6.80 -4.56
N TRP A 12 -4.67 6.65 -4.60
CA TRP A 12 -4.02 5.34 -4.70
C TRP A 12 -4.13 4.51 -3.42
N LEU A 13 -4.05 5.12 -2.24
CA LEU A 13 -4.28 4.43 -0.97
C LEU A 13 -5.73 3.95 -0.83
N GLU A 14 -6.71 4.77 -1.21
CA GLU A 14 -8.13 4.39 -1.17
C GLU A 14 -8.45 3.30 -2.20
N LYS A 15 -7.81 3.31 -3.37
CA LYS A 15 -7.92 2.22 -4.33
C LYS A 15 -7.35 0.91 -3.77
N LEU A 16 -6.18 0.94 -3.14
CA LEU A 16 -5.57 -0.23 -2.51
C LEU A 16 -6.46 -0.80 -1.41
N LYS A 17 -6.97 0.07 -0.53
CA LYS A 17 -7.93 -0.29 0.52
C LYS A 17 -9.15 -1.02 -0.02
N LYS A 18 -9.67 -0.60 -1.19
CA LYS A 18 -10.78 -1.29 -1.87
C LYS A 18 -10.37 -2.65 -2.42
N GLU A 19 -9.21 -2.76 -3.09
CA GLU A 19 -8.70 -4.04 -3.60
C GLU A 19 -8.47 -5.06 -2.46
N MET A 20 -8.05 -4.60 -1.28
CA MET A 20 -7.81 -5.46 -0.12
C MET A 20 -9.07 -6.02 0.55
N LYS A 21 -10.27 -5.46 0.32
CA LYS A 21 -11.50 -5.91 0.99
C LYS A 21 -11.87 -7.37 0.69
N ASN A 22 -11.54 -7.84 -0.50
CA ASN A 22 -11.93 -9.15 -1.00
C ASN A 22 -10.76 -10.12 -1.10
N VAL A 23 -9.65 -9.83 -0.41
CA VAL A 23 -8.47 -10.68 -0.47
C VAL A 23 -8.57 -11.86 0.48
N ARG A 24 -8.24 -13.04 -0.03
CA ARG A 24 -8.05 -14.25 0.76
C ARG A 24 -6.57 -14.56 0.92
N ILE A 25 -6.19 -14.96 2.12
CA ILE A 25 -4.83 -15.42 2.46
C ILE A 25 -4.72 -16.90 2.11
N LEU A 26 -3.67 -17.29 1.37
CA LEU A 26 -3.46 -18.66 0.93
C LEU A 26 -2.47 -19.44 1.81
N ASN A 27 -1.59 -18.75 2.52
CA ASN A 27 -0.59 -19.32 3.43
C ASN A 27 -0.05 -18.26 4.42
N GLU A 28 0.80 -18.67 5.37
CA GLU A 28 1.40 -17.77 6.36
C GLU A 28 2.18 -16.61 5.74
N LYS A 29 2.93 -16.84 4.65
CA LYS A 29 3.63 -15.77 3.93
C LYS A 29 2.67 -14.74 3.32
N GLY A 30 1.46 -15.16 2.95
CA GLY A 30 0.39 -14.26 2.52
C GLY A 30 -0.15 -13.39 3.64
N LYS A 31 -0.20 -13.91 4.88
CA LYS A 31 -0.54 -13.14 6.06
C LYS A 31 0.52 -12.08 6.35
N GLU A 32 1.78 -12.48 6.40
CA GLU A 32 2.93 -11.59 6.58
C GLU A 32 2.97 -10.49 5.50
N ALA A 33 2.72 -10.87 4.24
CA ALA A 33 2.67 -9.91 3.14
C ALA A 33 1.53 -8.88 3.32
N LEU A 34 0.34 -9.29 3.74
CA LEU A 34 -0.75 -8.34 4.02
C LEU A 34 -0.47 -7.44 5.22
N GLU A 35 0.26 -7.93 6.22
CA GLU A 35 0.73 -7.11 7.33
C GLU A 35 1.71 -6.04 6.83
N ASN A 36 2.65 -6.40 5.94
CA ASN A 36 3.53 -5.43 5.29
C ASN A 36 2.75 -4.39 4.46
N VAL A 37 1.77 -4.81 3.67
CA VAL A 37 0.91 -3.87 2.92
C VAL A 37 0.24 -2.87 3.86
N LYS A 38 -0.33 -3.34 4.97
CA LYS A 38 -0.97 -2.48 5.98
C LYS A 38 0.02 -1.53 6.66
N ALA A 39 1.23 -2.00 6.97
CA ALA A 39 2.28 -1.18 7.56
C ALA A 39 2.66 -0.02 6.63
N TYR A 40 2.94 -0.28 5.36
CA TYR A 40 3.26 0.78 4.40
C TYR A 40 2.08 1.72 4.13
N MET A 41 0.84 1.23 4.14
CA MET A 41 -0.34 2.11 4.09
C MET A 41 -0.45 3.01 5.32
N TYR A 42 -0.10 2.51 6.51
CA TYR A 42 -0.07 3.30 7.74
C TYR A 42 1.01 4.37 7.67
N ASP A 43 2.22 4.01 7.26
CA ASP A 43 3.35 4.93 7.11
C ASP A 43 3.04 6.03 6.09
N SER A 44 2.48 5.67 4.93
CA SER A 44 2.06 6.65 3.93
C SER A 44 1.06 7.66 4.50
N ASN A 45 0.07 7.19 5.25
CA ASN A 45 -0.89 8.08 5.93
C ASN A 45 -0.24 8.93 7.02
N HIS A 46 0.77 8.42 7.72
CA HIS A 46 1.53 9.19 8.70
C HIS A 46 2.30 10.33 8.03
N PHE A 47 3.08 10.04 6.98
CA PHE A 47 3.83 11.05 6.24
C PHE A 47 2.94 12.08 5.55
N LEU A 48 1.74 11.69 5.10
CA LEU A 48 0.73 12.62 4.56
C LEU A 48 0.23 13.64 5.60
N LYS A 49 0.17 13.25 6.89
CA LYS A 49 -0.19 14.17 7.99
C LYS A 49 0.94 15.14 8.31
N GLU A 50 2.19 14.69 8.18
CA GLU A 50 3.39 15.52 8.37
C GLU A 50 3.76 16.37 7.13
N ASN A 51 2.97 16.27 6.06
CA ASN A 51 3.22 16.92 4.77
C ASN A 51 4.55 16.50 4.09
N ASN A 52 5.08 15.32 4.46
CA ASN A 52 6.24 14.72 3.81
C ASN A 52 5.80 13.89 2.60
N LEU A 53 5.55 14.58 1.48
CA LEU A 53 4.93 13.97 0.29
C LEU A 53 5.83 12.95 -0.42
N PHE A 54 7.15 13.08 -0.31
CA PHE A 54 8.09 12.12 -0.89
C PHE A 54 8.02 10.76 -0.18
N LEU A 55 8.15 10.76 1.15
CA LEU A 55 8.04 9.52 1.94
C LEU A 55 6.62 8.95 1.88
N ALA A 56 5.59 9.81 1.83
CA ALA A 56 4.22 9.38 1.63
C ALA A 56 4.04 8.61 0.31
N LEU A 57 4.62 9.12 -0.79
CA LEU A 57 4.58 8.46 -2.09
C LEU A 57 5.35 7.14 -2.06
N GLU A 58 6.56 7.15 -1.52
CA GLU A 58 7.42 5.96 -1.42
C GLU A 58 6.72 4.83 -0.66
N ALA A 59 6.15 5.12 0.51
CA ALA A 59 5.41 4.13 1.29
C ALA A 59 4.15 3.63 0.54
N ALA A 60 3.43 4.51 -0.17
CA ALA A 60 2.29 4.08 -0.99
C ALA A 60 2.71 3.13 -2.13
N ILE A 61 3.86 3.39 -2.77
CA ILE A 61 4.42 2.52 -3.82
C ILE A 61 4.77 1.14 -3.23
N TRP A 62 5.43 1.10 -2.07
CA TRP A 62 5.77 -0.17 -1.40
C TRP A 62 4.54 -0.96 -0.98
N ALA A 63 3.49 -0.31 -0.49
CA ALA A 63 2.22 -0.98 -0.18
C ALA A 63 1.64 -1.67 -1.43
N TRP A 64 1.64 -0.98 -2.58
CA TRP A 64 1.18 -1.55 -3.85
C TRP A 64 2.08 -2.66 -4.38
N ALA A 65 3.40 -2.51 -4.26
CA ALA A 65 4.37 -3.49 -4.71
C ALA A 65 4.18 -4.81 -3.96
N TRP A 66 4.15 -4.76 -2.62
CA TRP A 66 3.86 -5.93 -1.78
C TRP A 66 2.54 -6.60 -2.17
N PHE A 67 1.48 -5.81 -2.36
CA PHE A 67 0.17 -6.33 -2.74
C PHE A 67 0.22 -7.07 -4.08
N LYS A 68 0.75 -6.45 -5.14
CA LYS A 68 0.77 -7.04 -6.48
C LYS A 68 1.70 -8.25 -6.57
N ILE A 69 2.89 -8.18 -5.97
CA ILE A 69 3.84 -9.29 -5.94
C ILE A 69 3.23 -10.48 -5.18
N SER A 70 2.52 -10.23 -4.09
CA SER A 70 1.89 -11.31 -3.30
C SER A 70 0.75 -12.00 -4.05
N LYS A 71 0.01 -11.26 -4.89
CA LYS A 71 -0.97 -11.86 -5.82
C LYS A 71 -0.28 -12.72 -6.88
N GLU A 72 0.77 -12.19 -7.51
CA GLU A 72 1.54 -12.90 -8.55
C GLU A 72 2.15 -14.21 -8.02
N LEU A 73 2.72 -14.17 -6.81
CA LEU A 73 3.30 -15.32 -6.13
C LEU A 73 2.26 -16.27 -5.51
N LYS A 74 0.95 -16.01 -5.69
CA LYS A 74 -0.15 -16.79 -5.11
C LYS A 74 -0.04 -16.97 -3.60
N LEU A 75 0.37 -15.90 -2.91
CA LEU A 75 0.33 -15.81 -1.45
C LEU A 75 -1.05 -15.32 -0.99
N ILE A 76 -1.71 -14.53 -1.83
CA ILE A 76 -3.05 -13.97 -1.64
C ILE A 76 -3.85 -14.00 -2.95
N GLU A 77 -5.18 -14.06 -2.88
CA GLU A 77 -6.10 -14.00 -4.04
C GLU A 77 -7.19 -12.94 -3.89
#